data_AF-A0A351HL35-F1
#
_entry.id   AF-A0A351HL35-F1
#
_cell.length_a   1.000
_cell.length_b   1.000
_cell.length_c   1.000
_cell.angle_alpha   90.00
_cell.angle_beta   90.00
_cell.angle_gamma   90.00
#
_symmetry.space_group_name_H-M   'P 1'
#
loop_
_entity.id
_entity.type
_entity.pdbx_description
1 polymer ?
#
loop_
_entity_poly.entity_id
_entity_poly.type
_entity_poly.pdbx_seq_one_letter_code
_entity_poly.pdbx_strand_id
1 'polypeptide(L)'
;MKNFARLAVYFSIITGSALLVSLVDGCTFQNEEDYFGETYCDTIDVSYEDLTYIFTDICAECHNSTETKREGINMDSYTNVKASINTELVLPAIKHETSKMPKGRDKLSTCDISKIEAWVNAGMPEISEN
;
A
#
# COMPACT_ATOMS: atom_id res chain seq x y z
N MET A 1 23.47 -54.90 -24.55
CA MET A 1 23.72 -55.15 -23.11
C MET A 1 22.42 -54.85 -22.36
N LYS A 2 21.48 -55.81 -22.33
CA LYS A 2 20.97 -56.52 -21.12
C LYS A 2 20.61 -55.53 -19.99
N ASN A 3 19.39 -55.00 -19.94
CA ASN A 3 18.19 -55.58 -19.28
C ASN A 3 18.49 -56.24 -17.92
N PHE A 4 18.37 -55.46 -16.83
CA PHE A 4 18.14 -55.92 -15.47
C PHE A 4 16.87 -55.20 -14.97
N ALA A 5 15.68 -55.63 -15.38
CA ALA A 5 14.84 -56.55 -14.59
C ALA A 5 14.88 -56.18 -13.10
N ARG A 6 13.91 -55.39 -12.61
CA ARG A 6 12.65 -55.95 -12.08
C ARG A 6 12.91 -57.14 -11.16
N LEU A 7 13.62 -56.95 -10.05
CA LEU A 7 13.72 -57.98 -9.00
C LEU A 7 14.14 -57.38 -7.65
N ALA A 8 13.37 -56.41 -7.16
CA ALA A 8 13.36 -56.09 -5.73
C ALA A 8 11.93 -55.68 -5.31
N VAL A 9 10.94 -56.37 -5.89
CA VAL A 9 9.68 -56.59 -5.18
C VAL A 9 9.90 -57.89 -4.41
N TYR A 10 9.42 -57.93 -3.17
CA TYR A 10 9.38 -59.09 -2.26
C TYR A 10 10.63 -59.34 -1.42
N PHE A 11 10.72 -58.65 -0.29
CA PHE A 11 11.12 -59.12 1.05
C PHE A 11 11.23 -57.82 1.87
N SER A 12 10.25 -57.36 2.65
CA SER A 12 9.48 -58.08 3.64
C SER A 12 8.18 -57.35 3.97
N ILE A 13 7.26 -58.16 4.46
CA ILE A 13 5.84 -57.98 4.69
C ILE A 13 5.56 -57.18 5.98
N ILE A 14 4.63 -56.20 5.89
CA ILE A 14 3.62 -55.76 6.88
C ILE A 14 4.19 -55.12 8.18
N THR A 15 3.90 -53.86 8.50
CA THR A 15 2.66 -53.44 9.16
C THR A 15 2.34 -51.95 8.92
N GLY A 16 1.03 -51.67 8.93
CA GLY A 16 0.40 -50.44 8.50
C GLY A 16 0.91 -49.13 9.11
N SER A 17 1.02 -48.14 8.24
CA SER A 17 0.67 -46.75 8.56
C SER A 17 0.20 -46.11 7.25
N ALA A 18 -1.06 -45.72 7.23
CA ALA A 18 -1.62 -44.92 6.16
C ALA A 18 -0.90 -43.55 6.15
N LEU A 19 -0.06 -43.30 5.15
CA LEU A 19 0.46 -41.97 4.88
C LEU A 19 -0.10 -41.44 3.57
N LEU A 20 -1.05 -40.53 3.79
CA LEU A 20 -1.68 -39.58 2.90
C LEU A 20 -0.73 -38.89 1.91
N VAL A 21 -1.23 -38.70 0.66
CA VAL A 21 -1.22 -37.50 -0.24
C VAL A 21 0.16 -36.82 -0.45
N SER A 22 0.64 -36.46 -1.64
CA SER A 22 -0.02 -35.79 -2.77
C SER A 22 0.87 -35.85 -4.02
N LEU A 23 0.24 -35.91 -5.19
CA LEU A 23 0.84 -35.52 -6.46
C LEU A 23 1.07 -34.00 -6.42
N VAL A 24 2.31 -33.56 -6.64
CA VAL A 24 2.62 -32.13 -6.81
C VAL A 24 2.85 -31.83 -8.30
N ASP A 25 1.77 -31.85 -9.09
CA ASP A 25 1.73 -31.12 -10.35
C ASP A 25 1.25 -29.69 -10.05
N GLY A 26 2.20 -28.86 -9.62
CA GLY A 26 2.00 -27.43 -9.46
C GLY A 26 2.66 -26.69 -10.61
N CYS A 27 2.04 -26.68 -11.79
CA CYS A 27 2.34 -25.66 -12.78
C CYS A 27 1.85 -24.33 -12.22
N THR A 28 2.74 -23.48 -11.70
CA THR A 28 2.39 -22.10 -11.42
C THR A 28 2.24 -21.39 -12.76
N PHE A 29 1.01 -21.05 -13.14
CA PHE A 29 0.79 -19.99 -14.11
C PHE A 29 1.19 -18.69 -13.43
N GLN A 30 2.46 -18.30 -13.55
CA GLN A 30 2.83 -16.91 -13.35
C GLN A 30 2.48 -16.21 -14.65
N ASN A 31 1.32 -15.56 -14.69
CA ASN A 31 1.02 -14.59 -15.74
C ASN A 31 2.06 -13.46 -15.62
N GLU A 32 2.83 -13.20 -16.69
CA GLU A 32 3.75 -12.06 -16.76
C GLU A 32 3.03 -10.71 -16.55
N GLU A 33 1.70 -10.69 -16.68
CA GLU A 33 0.86 -9.53 -16.38
C GLU A 33 0.88 -9.13 -14.89
N ASP A 34 1.21 -10.03 -13.96
CA ASP A 34 1.37 -9.68 -12.53
C ASP A 34 2.68 -8.92 -12.25
N TYR A 35 3.61 -8.84 -13.21
CA TYR A 35 4.89 -8.14 -13.05
C TYR A 35 4.90 -6.72 -13.67
N PHE A 36 3.93 -6.39 -14.52
CA PHE A 36 3.74 -5.04 -15.04
C PHE A 36 2.57 -4.33 -14.34
N GLY A 37 2.57 -4.37 -13.01
CA GLY A 37 1.71 -3.53 -12.20
C GLY A 37 2.20 -2.08 -12.23
N GLU A 38 2.15 -1.41 -13.38
CA GLU A 38 1.99 0.04 -13.36
C GLU A 38 0.61 0.31 -12.76
N THR A 39 0.56 0.43 -11.43
CA THR A 39 -0.63 0.91 -10.73
C THR A 39 -0.90 2.29 -11.29
N TYR A 40 -1.88 2.38 -12.20
CA TYR A 40 -2.32 3.64 -12.77
C TYR A 40 -2.58 4.62 -11.63
N CYS A 41 -1.74 5.65 -11.55
CA CYS A 41 -1.86 6.70 -10.55
C CYS A 41 -2.58 7.87 -11.19
N ASP A 42 -3.88 7.95 -10.97
CA ASP A 42 -4.65 9.08 -11.46
C ASP A 42 -4.31 10.34 -10.66
N THR A 43 -3.82 11.35 -11.35
CA THR A 43 -3.52 12.67 -10.78
C THR A 43 -4.30 13.78 -11.48
N ILE A 44 -5.33 13.43 -12.25
CA ILE A 44 -6.20 14.37 -12.96
C ILE A 44 -7.41 14.67 -12.07
N ASP A 45 -7.80 15.94 -11.99
CA ASP A 45 -9.00 16.43 -11.27
C ASP A 45 -9.14 15.94 -9.82
N VAL A 46 -8.00 15.67 -9.16
CA VAL A 46 -7.97 15.22 -7.76
C VAL A 46 -8.56 16.30 -6.86
N SER A 47 -9.51 15.89 -6.02
CA SER A 47 -10.19 16.71 -5.02
C SER A 47 -9.85 16.28 -3.59
N TYR A 48 -10.33 17.04 -2.61
CA TYR A 48 -10.18 16.66 -1.21
C TYR A 48 -10.91 15.35 -0.89
N GLU A 49 -12.08 15.11 -1.50
CA GLU A 49 -12.85 13.88 -1.30
C GLU A 49 -12.03 12.62 -1.63
N ASP A 50 -11.25 12.68 -2.72
CA ASP A 50 -10.37 11.59 -3.17
C ASP A 50 -9.20 11.30 -2.20
N LEU A 51 -8.88 12.27 -1.34
CA LEU A 51 -7.75 12.24 -0.41
C LEU A 51 -8.18 12.04 1.05
N THR A 52 -9.47 11.90 1.33
CA THR A 52 -10.02 11.72 2.68
C THR A 52 -9.41 10.53 3.41
N TYR A 53 -9.19 9.41 2.70
CA TYR A 53 -8.47 8.25 3.26
C TYR A 53 -7.07 8.63 3.77
N ILE A 54 -6.35 9.50 3.08
CA ILE A 54 -5.01 9.92 3.52
C ILE A 54 -5.12 10.92 4.67
N PHE A 55 -5.93 11.97 4.52
CA PHE A 55 -5.98 13.04 5.51
C PHE A 55 -6.70 12.64 6.79
N THR A 56 -7.87 12.04 6.70
CA THR A 56 -8.70 11.69 7.85
C THR A 56 -8.29 10.34 8.45
N ASP A 57 -8.06 9.32 7.63
CA ASP A 57 -7.83 7.97 8.18
C ASP A 57 -6.36 7.71 8.54
N ILE A 58 -5.41 8.41 7.93
CA ILE A 58 -3.97 8.23 8.23
C ILE A 58 -3.43 9.42 9.02
N CYS A 59 -3.60 10.64 8.51
CA CYS A 59 -2.95 11.81 9.12
C CYS A 59 -3.66 12.23 10.42
N ALA A 60 -4.99 12.28 10.40
CA ALA A 60 -5.78 12.69 11.55
C ALA A 60 -5.80 11.67 12.70
N GLU A 61 -5.25 10.46 12.54
CA GLU A 61 -4.99 9.57 13.70
C GLU A 61 -4.13 10.28 14.76
N CYS A 62 -3.18 11.11 14.32
CA CYS A 62 -2.29 11.87 15.20
C CYS A 62 -2.41 13.39 15.03
N HIS A 63 -2.98 13.87 13.92
CA HIS A 63 -3.13 15.28 13.57
C HIS A 63 -4.61 15.71 13.51
N ASN A 64 -5.41 15.50 14.56
CA ASN A 64 -6.82 15.95 14.66
C ASN A 64 -7.04 17.05 15.72
N SER A 65 -8.26 17.60 15.81
CA SER A 65 -8.62 18.67 16.77
C SER A 65 -8.56 18.26 18.25
N THR A 66 -8.65 16.97 18.58
CA THR A 66 -8.60 16.47 19.97
C THR A 66 -7.18 16.13 20.43
N GLU A 67 -6.39 15.50 19.56
CA GLU A 67 -5.01 15.07 19.83
C GLU A 67 -3.99 16.16 19.47
N THR A 68 -4.35 17.20 18.70
CA THR A 68 -3.33 18.10 18.13
C THR A 68 -3.74 19.48 17.65
N LYS A 69 -2.95 20.43 18.15
CA LYS A 69 -2.05 21.22 17.29
C LYS A 69 -0.59 20.85 17.56
N ARG A 70 -0.14 19.60 17.33
CA ARG A 70 1.32 19.33 17.35
C ARG A 70 1.90 20.12 16.19
N GLU A 71 2.81 21.02 16.51
CA GLU A 71 3.46 21.92 15.54
C GLU A 71 2.46 22.74 14.70
N GLY A 72 1.24 22.95 15.22
CA GLY A 72 0.20 23.74 14.52
C GLY A 72 -0.57 22.99 13.41
N ILE A 73 -0.34 21.70 13.20
CA ILE A 73 -0.94 20.91 12.11
C ILE A 73 -2.22 20.20 12.56
N ASN A 74 -3.27 20.27 11.74
CA ASN A 74 -4.56 19.59 11.90
C ASN A 74 -5.13 19.14 10.52
N MET A 75 -5.60 17.90 10.44
CA MET A 75 -5.97 17.17 9.22
C MET A 75 -7.39 16.56 9.26
N ASP A 76 -8.23 16.95 10.23
CA ASP A 76 -9.55 16.32 10.44
C ASP A 76 -10.72 16.94 9.64
N SER A 77 -10.46 18.00 8.87
CA SER A 77 -11.43 18.63 7.98
C SER A 77 -10.74 19.32 6.83
N TYR A 78 -11.45 19.51 5.71
CA TYR A 78 -10.93 20.22 4.54
C TYR A 78 -10.30 21.58 4.88
N THR A 79 -11.00 22.41 5.66
CA THR A 79 -10.51 23.73 6.10
C THR A 79 -9.20 23.62 6.88
N ASN A 80 -9.10 22.64 7.79
CA ASN A 80 -7.90 22.43 8.59
C ASN A 80 -6.75 21.88 7.74
N VAL A 81 -7.03 20.94 6.83
CA VAL A 81 -6.05 20.39 5.90
C VAL A 81 -5.48 21.51 5.02
N LYS A 82 -6.31 22.36 4.41
CA LYS A 82 -5.82 23.50 3.62
C LYS A 82 -4.96 24.45 4.42
N ALA A 83 -5.39 24.79 5.64
CA ALA A 83 -4.58 25.64 6.52
C ALA A 83 -3.23 25.01 6.86
N SER A 84 -3.21 23.69 7.12
CA SER A 84 -2.00 22.93 7.42
C SER A 84 -1.07 22.83 6.22
N ILE A 85 -1.60 22.56 5.03
CA ILE A 85 -0.81 22.48 3.79
C ILE A 85 -0.14 23.83 3.48
N ASN A 86 -0.86 24.94 3.69
CA ASN A 86 -0.33 26.30 3.51
C ASN A 86 0.79 26.69 4.50
N THR A 87 1.07 25.87 5.52
CA THR A 87 2.27 26.07 6.36
C THR A 87 3.56 25.65 5.66
N GLU A 88 3.47 24.95 4.52
CA GLU A 88 4.59 24.37 3.76
C GLU A 88 5.39 23.30 4.53
N LEU A 89 4.93 22.91 5.73
CA LEU A 89 5.59 21.87 6.54
C LEU A 89 5.18 20.45 6.14
N VAL A 90 3.96 20.29 5.62
CA VAL A 90 3.34 18.98 5.39
C VAL A 90 4.01 18.21 4.25
N LEU A 91 4.21 18.85 3.09
CA LEU A 91 4.78 18.18 1.92
C LEU A 91 6.20 17.64 2.18
N PRO A 92 7.14 18.41 2.75
CA PRO A 92 8.47 17.88 3.09
C PRO A 92 8.41 16.76 4.16
N ALA A 93 7.46 16.84 5.08
CA ALA A 93 7.29 15.83 6.13
C ALA A 93 6.84 14.48 5.56
N ILE A 94 5.81 14.46 4.69
CA ILE A 94 5.32 13.23 4.05
C ILE A 94 6.29 12.67 2.99
N LYS A 95 7.16 13.52 2.42
CA LYS A 95 8.28 13.10 1.57
C LYS A 95 9.45 12.52 2.34
N HIS A 96 9.41 12.56 3.68
CA HIS A 96 10.50 12.17 4.58
C HIS A 96 11.78 13.01 4.42
N GLU A 97 11.65 14.27 3.98
CA GLU A 97 12.76 15.23 3.83
C GLU A 97 13.05 15.98 5.13
N THR A 98 12.03 16.16 5.98
CA THR A 98 12.12 16.86 7.27
C THR A 98 11.68 15.95 8.42
N SER A 99 10.72 16.39 9.24
CA SER A 99 10.06 15.60 10.27
C SER A 99 9.27 14.46 9.61
N LYS A 100 9.92 13.31 9.41
CA LYS A 100 9.36 12.15 8.68
C LYS A 100 7.99 11.74 9.22
N MET A 101 6.97 11.86 8.36
CA MET A 101 5.58 11.46 8.63
C MET A 101 5.08 10.45 7.60
N PRO A 102 4.28 9.45 8.03
CA PRO A 102 3.77 9.25 9.39
C PRO A 102 4.85 8.77 10.39
N LYS A 103 4.79 9.26 11.63
CA LYS A 103 5.87 9.06 12.60
C LYS A 103 6.06 7.57 12.93
N GLY A 104 7.26 7.06 12.66
CA GLY A 104 7.62 5.66 12.96
C GLY A 104 6.89 4.64 12.08
N ARG A 105 6.22 5.08 11.01
CA ARG A 105 5.62 4.22 9.99
C ARG A 105 6.36 4.41 8.67
N ASP A 106 6.00 3.57 7.70
CA ASP A 106 6.49 3.70 6.33
C ASP A 106 6.00 5.00 5.69
N LYS A 107 6.80 5.51 4.75
CA LYS A 107 6.43 6.68 3.94
C LYS A 107 5.15 6.36 3.16
N LEU A 108 4.31 7.38 2.95
CA LEU A 108 3.20 7.27 2.00
C LEU A 108 3.69 6.78 0.64
N SER A 109 2.81 6.10 -0.09
CA SER A 109 3.15 5.61 -1.44
C SER A 109 3.48 6.79 -2.35
N THR A 110 4.30 6.54 -3.38
CA THR A 110 4.61 7.56 -4.38
C THR A 110 3.32 8.12 -5.01
N CYS A 111 2.32 7.26 -5.28
CA CYS A 111 1.07 7.71 -5.86
C CYS A 111 0.27 8.62 -4.92
N ASP A 112 0.17 8.28 -3.63
CA ASP A 112 -0.54 9.11 -2.65
C ASP A 112 0.09 10.50 -2.52
N ILE A 113 1.43 10.56 -2.49
CA ILE A 113 2.17 11.83 -2.47
C ILE A 113 1.90 12.62 -3.75
N SER A 114 1.97 11.97 -4.93
CA SER A 114 1.70 12.63 -6.21
C SER A 114 0.26 13.14 -6.33
N LYS A 115 -0.74 12.43 -5.80
CA LYS A 115 -2.12 12.93 -5.75
C LYS A 115 -2.27 14.15 -4.86
N ILE A 116 -1.61 14.17 -3.70
CA ILE A 116 -1.60 15.35 -2.82
C ILE A 116 -0.93 16.53 -3.54
N GLU A 117 0.22 16.33 -4.20
CA GLU A 117 0.89 17.39 -4.96
C GLU A 117 0.02 17.93 -6.09
N ALA A 118 -0.65 17.06 -6.86
CA ALA A 118 -1.55 17.45 -7.91
C ALA A 118 -2.73 18.27 -7.38
N TRP A 119 -3.36 17.81 -6.28
CA TRP A 119 -4.42 18.54 -5.60
C TRP A 119 -3.98 19.92 -5.10
N VAL A 120 -2.78 20.03 -4.52
CA VAL A 120 -2.19 21.32 -4.10
C VAL A 120 -1.98 22.24 -5.30
N ASN A 121 -1.41 21.71 -6.39
CA ASN A 121 -1.16 22.47 -7.62
C ASN A 121 -2.47 22.95 -8.30
N ALA A 122 -3.56 22.20 -8.14
CA ALA A 122 -4.89 22.56 -8.62
C ALA A 122 -5.62 23.60 -7.74
N GLY A 123 -4.99 24.12 -6.68
CA GLY A 123 -5.60 25.10 -5.78
C GLY A 123 -6.41 24.48 -4.63
N MET A 124 -6.20 23.19 -4.36
CA MET A 124 -6.85 22.44 -3.29
C MET A 124 -8.38 22.50 -3.37
N PRO A 125 -9.01 22.02 -4.45
CA PRO A 125 -10.47 21.98 -4.57
C PRO A 125 -11.07 21.01 -3.54
N GLU A 126 -12.23 21.36 -2.98
CA GLU A 126 -12.94 20.47 -2.03
C GLU A 126 -13.59 19.30 -2.78
N ILE A 127 -14.27 19.63 -3.88
CA ILE A 127 -14.95 18.72 -4.80
C ILE A 127 -14.33 18.84 -6.18
N SER A 128 -14.36 17.78 -6.99
CA SER A 128 -13.89 17.84 -8.38
C SER A 128 -14.77 18.79 -9.20
N GLU A 129 -14.17 19.78 -9.87
CA GLU A 129 -14.90 20.65 -10.81
C GLU A 129 -15.04 19.91 -12.15
N ASN A 130 -16.23 19.38 -12.42
CA ASN A 130 -16.58 18.78 -13.72
C ASN A 130 -17.15 19.81 -14.69
#